data_AF-A0A960ZCB4-F1
#
_entry.id   AF-A0A960ZCB4-F1
#
_cell.length_a   1.000
_cell.length_b   1.000
_cell.length_c   1.000
_cell.angle_alpha   90.00
_cell.angle_beta   90.00
_cell.angle_gamma   90.00
#
_symmetry.space_group_name_H-M   'P 1'
#
loop_
_entity.id
_entity.type
_entity.pdbx_description
1 polymer ?
#
loop_
_entity_poly.entity_id
_entity_poly.type
_entity_poly.pdbx_seq_one_letter_code
_entity_poly.pdbx_strand_id
1 'polypeptide(L)' 'MPYIEVKARKEIDLDEARKIVRKGTITAVITTGKITRGAKKLFDEHGIAWAEYISEEEFFEKEGEELD' A
#
# COMPACT_ATOMS: atom_id res chain seq x y z
N MET A 1 -11.02 10.14 -9.09
CA MET A 1 -9.94 9.41 -9.78
C MET A 1 -9.40 8.37 -8.81
N PRO A 2 -9.33 7.09 -9.20
CA PRO A 2 -8.65 6.07 -8.39
C PRO A 2 -7.13 6.33 -8.43
N TYR A 3 -6.44 6.19 -7.31
CA TYR A 3 -4.98 6.26 -7.26
C TYR A 3 -4.40 5.19 -6.33
N ILE A 4 -3.13 4.84 -6.56
CA ILE A 4 -2.37 3.88 -5.75
C ILE A 4 -1.79 4.63 -4.56
N GLU A 5 -2.07 4.18 -3.33
CA GLU A 5 -1.39 4.74 -2.16
C GLU A 5 -0.17 3.88 -1.82
N VAL A 6 0.99 4.52 -1.86
CA VAL A 6 2.29 3.91 -1.61
C VAL A 6 2.75 4.35 -0.22
N LYS A 7 2.96 3.40 0.71
CA LYS A 7 3.35 3.70 2.10
C LYS A 7 4.63 2.95 2.47
N ALA A 8 5.72 3.68 2.71
CA ALA A 8 6.93 3.16 3.33
C ALA A 8 6.75 3.06 4.87
N ARG A 9 5.93 2.11 5.35
CA ARG A 9 5.74 1.88 6.79
C ARG A 9 6.14 0.46 7.16
N LYS A 10 6.84 0.30 8.30
CA LYS A 10 7.26 -1.00 8.84
C LYS A 10 6.09 -1.98 9.05
N GLU A 11 4.91 -1.46 9.40
CA GLU A 11 3.71 -2.27 9.55
C GLU A 11 2.44 -1.48 9.17
N ILE A 12 1.48 -2.17 8.54
CA ILE A 12 0.11 -1.73 8.33
C ILE A 12 -0.81 -2.64 9.16
N ASP A 13 -1.28 -2.09 10.28
CA ASP A 13 -2.24 -2.72 11.16
C ASP A 13 -3.69 -2.47 10.72
N LEU A 14 -4.65 -3.02 11.47
CA LEU A 14 -6.07 -2.91 11.14
C LEU A 14 -6.58 -1.46 11.23
N ASP A 15 -6.07 -0.65 12.15
CA ASP A 15 -6.52 0.73 12.32
C ASP A 15 -6.03 1.61 11.16
N GLU A 16 -4.80 1.40 10.71
CA GLU A 16 -4.29 2.07 9.52
C GLU A 16 -5.02 1.60 8.25
N ALA A 17 -5.30 0.30 8.12
CA ALA A 17 -6.10 -0.23 7.01
C ALA A 17 -7.50 0.39 6.96
N ARG A 18 -8.15 0.60 8.12
CA ARG A 18 -9.45 1.31 8.20
C ARG A 18 -9.35 2.75 7.70
N LYS A 19 -8.26 3.46 8.01
CA LYS A 19 -8.04 4.83 7.51
C LYS A 19 -7.86 4.85 6.00
N ILE A 20 -7.11 3.89 5.44
CA ILE A 20 -6.91 3.73 4.00
C ILE A 20 -8.25 3.50 3.30
N VAL A 21 -9.03 2.52 3.76
CA VAL A 21 -10.35 2.20 3.20
C VAL A 21 -11.29 3.41 3.25
N ARG A 22 -11.31 4.16 4.37
CA ARG A 22 -12.16 5.34 4.53
C ARG A 22 -11.92 6.45 3.50
N LYS A 23 -10.75 6.47 2.85
CA LYS A 23 -10.49 7.43 1.77
C LYS A 23 -11.34 7.15 0.52
N GLY A 24 -11.75 5.89 0.31
CA GLY A 24 -12.68 5.49 -0.77
C GLY A 24 -12.13 5.60 -2.19
N THR A 25 -10.88 6.04 -2.36
CA THR A 25 -10.24 6.30 -3.67
C THR A 25 -9.05 5.40 -3.96
N ILE A 26 -8.66 4.56 -3.00
CA ILE A 26 -7.46 3.74 -3.06
C ILE A 26 -7.80 2.37 -3.60
N THR A 27 -7.07 1.94 -4.62
CA THR A 27 -7.26 0.64 -5.27
C THR A 27 -6.15 -0.36 -4.98
N ALA A 28 -5.00 0.10 -4.49
CA ALA A 28 -3.88 -0.75 -4.11
C ALA A 28 -3.03 -0.14 -2.98
N VAL A 29 -2.44 -1.01 -2.16
CA VAL A 29 -1.50 -0.67 -1.07
C VAL A 29 -0.21 -1.45 -1.25
N ILE A 30 0.91 -0.74 -1.34
CA ILE A 30 2.25 -1.33 -1.45
C ILE A 30 3.10 -0.83 -0.29
N THR A 31 3.80 -1.75 0.39
CA THR A 31 4.69 -1.43 1.50
C THR A 31 5.94 -2.30 1.53
N THR A 32 7.05 -1.72 1.99
CA THR A 32 8.29 -2.44 2.30
C THR A 32 8.19 -3.22 3.62
N GLY A 33 7.24 -2.85 4.46
CA GLY A 33 6.94 -3.52 5.72
C GLY A 33 5.93 -4.64 5.60
N LYS A 34 5.35 -5.01 6.74
CA LYS A 34 4.34 -6.07 6.86
C LYS A 34 2.92 -5.52 6.84
N ILE A 35 1.98 -6.26 6.27
CA ILE A 35 0.55 -6.02 6.45
C ILE A 35 -0.02 -7.12 7.37
N THR A 36 -0.69 -6.72 8.45
CA THR A 36 -1.28 -7.70 9.38
C THR A 36 -2.38 -8.51 8.69
N ARG A 37 -2.65 -9.74 9.19
CA ARG A 37 -3.73 -10.59 8.63
C ARG A 37 -5.10 -9.89 8.66
N GLY A 38 -5.38 -9.14 9.71
CA GLY A 38 -6.62 -8.35 9.82
C GLY A 38 -6.71 -7.26 8.76
N ALA A 39 -5.62 -6.53 8.53
CA ALA A 39 -5.54 -5.51 7.49
C ALA A 39 -5.71 -6.10 6.08
N LYS A 40 -5.06 -7.23 5.76
CA LYS A 40 -5.22 -7.92 4.47
C LYS A 40 -6.67 -8.30 4.19
N LYS A 41 -7.33 -8.93 5.17
CA LYS A 41 -8.75 -9.30 5.06
C LYS A 41 -9.63 -8.08 4.79
N LEU A 42 -9.36 -6.95 5.47
CA LEU A 42 -10.10 -5.71 5.24
C LEU A 42 -9.87 -5.17 3.82
N PHE A 43 -8.65 -5.23 3.29
CA PHE A 43 -8.36 -4.84 1.91
C PHE A 43 -9.06 -5.75 0.90
N ASP A 44 -9.01 -7.06 1.10
CA ASP A 44 -9.70 -8.04 0.24
C ASP A 44 -11.21 -7.78 0.19
N GLU A 45 -11.84 -7.50 1.34
CA GLU A 45 -13.27 -7.16 1.46
C GLU A 45 -13.66 -5.88 0.70
N HIS A 46 -12.72 -4.95 0.51
CA HIS A 46 -12.95 -3.67 -0.17
C HIS A 46 -12.38 -3.64 -1.59
N GLY A 47 -11.91 -4.78 -2.11
CA GLY A 47 -11.33 -4.85 -3.47
C GLY A 47 -10.03 -4.06 -3.63
N ILE A 48 -9.27 -3.89 -2.54
CA ILE A 48 -7.98 -3.20 -2.54
C ILE A 48 -6.87 -4.24 -2.69
N ALA A 49 -6.10 -4.16 -3.78
CA ALA A 49 -4.94 -5.02 -3.96
C ALA A 49 -3.85 -4.67 -2.93
N TRP A 50 -3.04 -5.65 -2.53
CA TRP A 50 -1.96 -5.38 -1.57
C TRP A 50 -0.68 -6.17 -1.89
N ALA A 51 0.45 -5.56 -1.57
CA ALA A 51 1.77 -6.18 -1.60
C ALA A 51 2.58 -5.72 -0.38
N GLU A 52 3.30 -6.66 0.23
CA GLU A 52 4.13 -6.45 1.42
C GLU A 52 5.54 -7.00 1.20
N TYR A 53 6.49 -6.58 2.03
CA TYR A 53 7.90 -6.96 1.92
C TYR A 53 8.54 -6.63 0.57
N ILE A 54 8.08 -5.55 -0.07
CA ILE A 54 8.79 -5.02 -1.24
C ILE A 54 10.18 -4.54 -0.80
N SER A 55 11.21 -4.87 -1.57
CA SER A 55 12.56 -4.41 -1.21
C SER A 55 12.64 -2.88 -1.30
N GLU A 56 13.44 -2.26 -0.41
CA GLU A 56 13.65 -0.81 -0.48
C GLU A 56 14.34 -0.41 -1.80
N GLU A 57 15.21 -1.27 -2.34
CA GLU A 57 15.86 -1.09 -3.64
C GLU A 57 14.82 -0.95 -4.77
N GLU A 58 13.85 -1.89 -4.87
CA GLU A 58 12.76 -1.81 -5.84
C GLU A 58 11.83 -0.60 -5.64
N PHE A 59 11.81 -0.04 -4.43
CA PHE A 59 10.97 1.09 -4.07
C PHE A 59 11.63 2.44 -4.38
N PHE A 60 12.96 2.54 -4.23
CA PHE A 60 13.73 3.77 -4.42
C PHE A 60 14.39 3.89 -5.80
N GLU A 61 14.59 2.80 -6.55
CA GLU A 61 15.24 2.82 -7.88
C GLU A 61 14.41 3.49 -9.01
N LYS A 62 13.30 4.17 -8.72
CA LYS A 62 12.45 4.84 -9.73
C LYS A 62 12.13 6.33 -9.49
N GLU A 63 12.94 7.06 -8.72
CA GLU A 63 12.94 8.54 -8.74
C GLU A 63 14.01 9.11 -9.70
N GLY A 64 14.29 8.44 -10.83
CA GLY A 64 15.48 8.73 -11.65
C GLY A 64 15.32 8.79 -13.17
N GLU A 65 14.13 8.69 -13.75
CA GLU A 65 13.93 8.96 -15.18
C GLU A 65 12.59 9.69 -15.41
N GLU A 66 12.60 11.02 -15.25
CA GLU A 66 11.78 11.87 -16.11
C GLU A 66 12.41 11.78 -17.52
N LEU A 67 11.76 11.04 -18.42
CA LEU A 67 12.12 11.08 -19.84
C LEU A 67 11.55 12.38 -20.42
N ASP A 68 12.44 13.36 -20.66
CA ASP A 68 12.19 14.56 -21.49
C ASP A 68 11.80 14.20 -22.94
#